data_AF-A0A9E1KR31-F1
#
_entry.id   AF-A0A9E1KR31-F1
#
_cell.length_a   1.000
_cell.length_b   1.000
_cell.length_c   1.000
_cell.angle_alpha   90.00
_cell.angle_beta   90.00
_cell.angle_gamma   90.00
#
_symmetry.space_group_name_H-M   'P 1'
#
loop_
_entity.id
_entity.type
_entity.pdbx_description
1 polymer ?
#
loop_
_entity_poly.entity_id
_entity_poly.type
_entity_poly.pdbx_seq_one_letter_code
_entity_poly.pdbx_strand_id
1 'polypeptide(L)'
;MSSHNEPVNPIGFEAATPDGRPQQPARTGRSTPLWVLPALGALTILAAFIIFWLPGRVAPTTAPPASIATDVAPPTAVSRENSTPEETSPWSDAQLAKLRKEAQDVLAQLLDVQVALEEVGIEKWGQERLASAAAIASAADEQYRERLFVEARHSYEQALIAFQALLDAAPEALREQLDSARQAIEKGERDTAYSALDIAAAIEPGNEELAILRQRADLLGQLMPLLEQALEAESTGDLAKANTLLQQAAAIDPLHMRLKETQQRVETAFAAQRFSEAMSKGYSALAAGNFRRARSEFNTAAGQRPGSKEAASALQEVKDAETGHRLTTLQGRGQTLESLESWQQAVEAYQQALEIDSNVLFARTGLERSKTRARLDEQILSTLSQPLRLADQAVADDGQK
;
A
#
# COMPACT_ATOMS: atom_id res chain seq x y z
N MET A 1 -56.11 -14.31 18.15
CA MET A 1 -54.94 -14.99 17.54
C MET A 1 -53.71 -14.39 18.19
N SER A 2 -52.79 -15.26 18.60
CA SER A 2 -51.88 -15.11 19.74
C SER A 2 -50.83 -14.00 19.60
N SER A 3 -50.73 -13.17 20.62
CA SER A 3 -49.62 -12.24 20.89
C SER A 3 -48.40 -13.00 21.39
N HIS A 4 -47.30 -13.01 20.62
CA HIS A 4 -45.99 -13.47 21.10
C HIS A 4 -45.31 -12.31 21.83
N ASN A 5 -45.24 -12.42 23.15
CA ASN A 5 -44.55 -11.51 24.04
C ASN A 5 -43.31 -12.27 24.54
N GLU A 6 -42.16 -12.04 23.91
CA GLU A 6 -40.89 -12.67 24.30
C GLU A 6 -40.10 -11.69 25.17
N PRO A 7 -39.81 -12.00 26.44
CA PRO A 7 -39.07 -11.10 27.31
C PRO A 7 -37.58 -11.10 26.98
N VAL A 8 -37.04 -9.90 26.75
CA VAL A 8 -35.61 -9.65 26.53
C VAL A 8 -34.85 -9.85 27.84
N ASN A 9 -33.84 -10.73 27.81
CA ASN A 9 -32.96 -11.04 28.94
C ASN A 9 -31.85 -9.95 29.04
N PRO A 10 -31.60 -9.33 30.22
CA PRO A 10 -30.56 -8.32 30.34
C PRO A 10 -29.16 -8.94 30.37
N ILE A 11 -28.27 -8.41 29.54
CA ILE A 11 -26.84 -8.74 29.52
C ILE A 11 -26.19 -8.16 30.78
N GLY A 12 -25.53 -8.99 31.57
CA GLY A 12 -24.81 -8.59 32.78
C GLY A 12 -23.61 -7.69 32.45
N PHE A 13 -23.51 -6.56 33.14
CA PHE A 13 -22.32 -5.71 33.16
C PHE A 13 -21.27 -6.35 34.09
N GLU A 14 -20.16 -6.82 33.51
CA GLU A 14 -18.95 -7.18 34.25
C GLU A 14 -18.18 -5.89 34.58
N ALA A 15 -18.00 -5.62 35.88
CA ALA A 15 -17.24 -4.47 36.35
C ALA A 15 -15.73 -4.72 36.23
N ALA A 16 -15.00 -3.82 35.57
CA ALA A 16 -13.55 -3.82 35.55
C ALA A 16 -13.00 -3.46 36.95
N THR A 17 -12.26 -4.38 37.56
CA THR A 17 -11.46 -4.13 38.77
C THR A 17 -10.18 -3.34 38.42
N PRO A 18 -9.87 -2.24 39.12
CA PRO A 18 -8.60 -1.55 38.98
C PRO A 18 -7.63 -2.06 40.04
N ASP A 19 -6.71 -2.96 39.66
CA ASP A 19 -5.56 -3.27 40.52
C ASP A 19 -4.36 -2.40 40.11
N GLY A 20 -4.22 -1.29 40.84
CA GLY A 20 -2.97 -0.56 40.93
C GLY A 20 -2.07 -1.19 42.00
N ARG A 21 -0.87 -1.61 41.62
CA ARG A 21 0.30 -1.63 42.51
C ARG A 21 1.60 -1.29 41.78
N PRO A 22 2.59 -0.77 42.52
CA PRO A 22 3.58 0.17 42.01
C PRO A 22 4.80 -0.50 41.37
N GLN A 23 5.41 0.26 40.47
CA GLN A 23 6.74 0.01 39.90
C GLN A 23 7.81 -0.10 40.99
N GLN A 24 8.69 -1.10 40.84
CA GLN A 24 10.03 -1.12 41.44
C GLN A 24 11.06 -1.47 40.36
N PRO A 25 12.20 -0.77 40.28
CA PRO A 25 13.13 -0.88 39.15
C PRO A 25 14.07 -2.08 39.35
N ALA A 26 13.98 -3.06 38.46
CA ALA A 26 14.89 -4.19 38.44
C ALA A 26 15.94 -4.04 37.33
N ARG A 27 17.12 -3.57 37.76
CA ARG A 27 18.48 -4.00 37.37
C ARG A 27 18.71 -4.32 35.89
N THR A 28 19.49 -3.46 35.24
CA THR A 28 20.17 -3.69 33.97
C THR A 28 21.06 -4.93 34.01
N GLY A 29 20.53 -6.07 33.55
CA GLY A 29 21.31 -7.24 33.19
C GLY A 29 21.90 -7.04 31.80
N ARG A 30 23.22 -6.84 31.73
CA ARG A 30 23.97 -6.78 30.47
C ARG A 30 23.99 -8.18 29.87
N SER A 31 23.08 -8.46 28.94
CA SER A 31 23.09 -9.71 28.17
C SER A 31 24.29 -9.69 27.23
N THR A 32 25.29 -10.53 27.48
CA THR A 32 26.29 -10.86 26.45
C THR A 32 25.55 -11.60 25.33
N PRO A 33 25.64 -11.15 24.07
CA PRO A 33 24.90 -11.76 22.97
C PRO A 33 25.33 -13.22 22.80
N LEU A 34 24.36 -14.12 22.66
CA LEU A 34 24.51 -15.58 22.56
C LEU A 34 25.36 -16.05 21.35
N TRP A 35 25.87 -15.12 20.54
CA TRP A 35 26.71 -15.36 19.36
C TRP A 35 28.22 -15.36 19.65
N VAL A 36 28.64 -14.98 20.86
CA VAL A 36 30.07 -15.00 21.24
C VAL A 36 30.60 -16.44 21.39
N LEU A 37 29.74 -17.41 21.73
CA LEU A 37 30.11 -18.83 21.85
C LEU A 37 30.44 -19.52 20.51
N PRO A 38 29.66 -19.37 19.41
CA PRO A 38 30.06 -19.91 18.12
C PRO A 38 31.26 -19.18 17.50
N ALA A 39 31.41 -17.87 17.74
CA ALA A 39 32.56 -17.10 17.25
C ALA A 39 33.88 -17.53 17.91
N LEU A 40 33.87 -17.85 19.21
CA LEU A 40 35.05 -18.38 19.92
C LEU A 40 35.37 -19.82 19.46
N GLY A 41 34.35 -20.64 19.17
CA GLY A 41 34.53 -21.99 18.64
C GLY A 41 35.11 -22.02 17.22
N ALA A 42 34.68 -21.10 16.35
CA ALA A 42 35.26 -20.96 15.02
C ALA A 42 36.74 -20.54 15.07
N LEU A 43 37.11 -19.68 16.03
CA LEU A 43 38.48 -19.18 16.19
C LEU A 43 39.42 -20.25 16.75
N THR A 44 38.96 -21.13 17.64
CA THR A 44 39.77 -22.26 18.13
C THR A 44 39.96 -23.34 17.07
N ILE A 45 38.96 -23.60 16.22
CA ILE A 45 39.09 -24.51 15.07
C ILE A 45 40.08 -23.95 14.04
N LEU A 46 40.02 -22.64 13.77
CA LEU A 46 40.96 -21.96 12.89
C LEU A 46 42.40 -22.01 13.45
N ALA A 47 42.57 -21.79 14.75
CA ALA A 47 43.88 -21.88 15.40
C ALA A 47 44.44 -23.32 15.37
N ALA A 48 43.61 -24.34 15.58
CA ALA A 48 44.01 -25.74 15.48
C ALA A 48 44.41 -26.11 14.04
N PHE A 49 43.68 -25.60 13.04
CA PHE A 49 43.99 -25.80 11.63
C PHE A 49 45.35 -25.17 11.25
N ILE A 50 45.64 -23.96 11.73
CA ILE A 50 46.94 -23.29 11.47
C ILE A 50 48.10 -24.04 12.15
N ILE A 51 47.93 -24.50 13.40
CA ILE A 51 49.01 -25.16 14.16
C ILE A 51 49.32 -26.57 13.61
N PHE A 52 48.31 -27.32 13.19
CA PHE A 52 48.50 -28.70 12.72
C PHE A 52 48.73 -28.83 11.21
N TRP A 53 48.21 -27.90 10.39
CA TRP A 53 48.23 -28.04 8.94
C TRP A 53 49.37 -27.25 8.27
N LEU A 54 49.82 -26.14 8.87
CA LEU A 54 50.90 -25.32 8.32
C LEU A 54 52.34 -25.88 8.48
N PRO A 55 52.72 -26.69 9.49
CA PRO A 55 54.12 -27.11 9.66
C PRO A 55 54.61 -28.10 8.59
N GLY A 56 53.72 -28.64 7.75
CA GLY A 56 54.08 -29.49 6.61
C GLY A 56 54.45 -28.75 5.32
N ARG A 57 54.34 -27.41 5.27
CA ARG A 57 54.53 -26.59 4.05
C ARG A 57 55.71 -25.61 4.11
N VAL A 58 56.57 -25.71 5.12
CA VAL A 58 57.79 -24.89 5.24
C VAL A 58 59.03 -25.77 5.09
N ALA A 59 59.72 -25.67 3.95
CA ALA A 59 61.02 -26.27 3.76
C ALA A 59 62.09 -25.48 4.55
N PRO A 60 62.95 -26.13 5.36
CA PRO A 60 64.05 -25.43 6.01
C PRO A 60 65.12 -25.05 4.97
N THR A 61 65.27 -23.75 4.71
CA THR A 61 66.45 -23.19 4.04
C THR A 61 67.65 -23.33 4.98
N THR A 62 68.59 -24.20 4.63
CA THR A 62 69.90 -24.26 5.27
C THR A 62 70.95 -23.76 4.28
N ALA A 63 71.58 -22.63 4.59
CA ALA A 63 72.79 -22.15 3.93
C ALA A 63 74.04 -22.75 4.63
N PRO A 64 75.15 -23.03 3.91
CA PRO A 64 76.25 -23.86 4.38
C PRO A 64 77.38 -23.06 5.07
N PRO A 65 78.20 -23.70 5.94
CA PRO A 65 79.54 -23.22 6.22
C PRO A 65 80.62 -24.00 5.44
N ALA A 66 81.72 -23.30 5.20
CA ALA A 66 82.88 -23.68 4.41
C ALA A 66 83.77 -24.76 5.06
N SER A 67 84.54 -25.40 4.18
CA SER A 67 85.44 -26.55 4.30
C SER A 67 86.58 -26.44 5.32
N ILE A 68 86.99 -27.59 5.86
CA ILE A 68 88.41 -27.95 6.03
C ILE A 68 88.61 -29.42 5.64
N ALA A 69 89.62 -29.65 4.80
CA ALA A 69 90.06 -30.93 4.24
C ALA A 69 90.85 -31.79 5.25
N THR A 70 90.93 -33.11 5.01
CA THR A 70 92.17 -33.86 4.69
C THR A 70 91.94 -35.39 4.78
N ASP A 71 92.01 -36.03 3.62
CA ASP A 71 92.71 -37.28 3.26
C ASP A 71 92.32 -38.64 3.91
N VAL A 72 91.88 -39.61 3.09
CA VAL A 72 92.64 -40.78 2.55
C VAL A 72 91.69 -41.67 1.72
N ALA A 73 92.17 -42.11 0.54
CA ALA A 73 91.46 -42.77 -0.58
C ALA A 73 91.27 -44.31 -0.44
N PRO A 74 90.93 -45.08 -1.51
CA PRO A 74 89.60 -45.50 -2.04
C PRO A 74 89.45 -47.07 -1.99
N PRO A 75 88.57 -47.84 -2.70
CA PRO A 75 87.75 -47.65 -3.93
C PRO A 75 86.25 -48.02 -3.74
N THR A 76 85.29 -47.79 -4.66
CA THR A 76 85.21 -48.33 -6.02
C THR A 76 84.09 -47.62 -6.79
N ALA A 77 84.37 -47.33 -8.06
CA ALA A 77 83.49 -46.71 -9.03
C ALA A 77 82.24 -47.55 -9.33
N VAL A 78 81.09 -46.87 -9.48
CA VAL A 78 80.20 -47.09 -10.62
C VAL A 78 79.65 -45.72 -11.02
N SER A 79 80.31 -45.10 -11.99
CA SER A 79 79.68 -44.09 -12.85
C SER A 79 78.57 -44.79 -13.64
N ARG A 80 77.33 -44.32 -13.47
CA ARG A 80 76.25 -44.51 -14.44
C ARG A 80 75.70 -43.11 -14.69
N GLU A 81 76.41 -42.37 -15.53
CA GLU A 81 76.12 -42.28 -16.96
C GLU A 81 74.89 -41.41 -17.19
N ASN A 82 75.21 -40.20 -17.67
CA ASN A 82 74.36 -39.20 -18.28
C ASN A 82 73.01 -39.75 -18.75
N SER A 83 71.94 -39.24 -18.16
CA SER A 83 70.63 -39.19 -18.81
C SER A 83 70.78 -38.33 -20.05
N THR A 84 70.98 -38.97 -21.20
CA THR A 84 70.71 -38.38 -22.50
C THR A 84 69.32 -37.74 -22.47
N PRO A 85 69.12 -36.54 -23.05
CA PRO A 85 67.77 -36.07 -23.33
C PRO A 85 67.09 -37.17 -24.15
N GLU A 86 65.91 -37.63 -23.72
CA GLU A 86 65.06 -38.43 -24.59
C GLU A 86 64.81 -37.56 -25.84
N GLU A 87 65.48 -37.88 -26.94
CA GLU A 87 65.11 -37.36 -28.26
C GLU A 87 63.74 -37.95 -28.59
N THR A 88 62.69 -37.23 -28.22
CA THR A 88 61.33 -37.55 -28.65
C THR A 88 61.30 -37.62 -30.18
N SER A 89 60.61 -38.64 -30.71
CA SER A 89 60.51 -38.83 -32.15
C SER A 89 59.79 -37.63 -32.79
N PRO A 90 60.19 -37.18 -33.99
CA PRO A 90 59.47 -36.13 -34.72
C PRO A 90 57.96 -36.41 -34.86
N TRP A 91 57.55 -37.68 -34.86
CA TRP A 91 56.14 -38.09 -34.89
C TRP A 91 55.41 -37.84 -33.56
N SER A 92 56.01 -38.14 -32.41
CA SER A 92 55.39 -37.90 -31.09
C SER A 92 55.29 -36.40 -30.78
N ASP A 93 56.29 -35.62 -31.21
CA ASP A 93 56.27 -34.17 -31.08
C ASP A 93 55.14 -33.54 -31.90
N ALA A 94 54.91 -34.03 -33.12
CA ALA A 94 53.80 -33.58 -33.96
C ALA A 94 52.43 -33.89 -33.33
N GLN A 95 52.28 -35.03 -32.66
CA GLN A 95 51.05 -35.38 -31.93
C GLN A 95 50.81 -34.49 -30.73
N LEU A 96 51.85 -34.24 -29.93
CA LEU A 96 51.77 -33.36 -28.77
C LEU A 96 51.49 -31.90 -29.19
N ALA A 97 52.06 -31.45 -30.31
CA ALA A 97 51.74 -30.16 -30.91
C ALA A 97 50.28 -30.07 -31.35
N LYS A 98 49.72 -31.15 -31.90
CA LYS A 98 48.29 -31.23 -32.25
C LYS A 98 47.39 -31.12 -31.01
N LEU A 99 47.66 -31.91 -29.96
CA LEU A 99 46.88 -31.87 -28.71
C LEU A 99 46.95 -30.50 -28.03
N ARG A 100 48.13 -29.87 -28.05
CA ARG A 100 48.30 -28.50 -27.56
C ARG A 100 47.41 -27.53 -28.33
N LYS A 101 47.42 -27.60 -29.66
CA LYS A 101 46.57 -26.74 -30.50
C LYS A 101 45.09 -26.94 -30.19
N GLU A 102 44.64 -28.19 -30.05
CA GLU A 102 43.24 -28.50 -29.70
C GLU A 102 42.85 -27.89 -28.33
N ALA A 103 43.75 -27.90 -27.33
CA ALA A 103 43.52 -27.21 -26.06
C ALA A 103 43.49 -25.67 -26.20
N GLN A 104 44.40 -25.10 -27.00
CA GLN A 104 44.45 -23.66 -27.29
C GLN A 104 43.22 -23.16 -28.04
N ASP A 105 42.66 -23.98 -28.95
CA ASP A 105 41.45 -23.64 -29.70
C ASP A 105 40.22 -23.54 -28.77
N VAL A 106 40.14 -24.35 -27.71
CA VAL A 106 39.09 -24.25 -26.68
C VAL A 106 39.35 -23.06 -25.76
N LEU A 107 40.60 -22.81 -25.36
CA LEU A 107 40.97 -21.65 -24.57
C LEU A 107 40.62 -20.33 -25.28
N ALA A 108 40.83 -20.25 -26.59
CA ALA A 108 40.43 -19.09 -27.38
C ALA A 108 38.92 -18.82 -27.29
N GLN A 109 38.10 -19.86 -27.43
CA GLN A 109 36.64 -19.75 -27.26
C GLN A 109 36.25 -19.35 -25.83
N LEU A 110 36.94 -19.88 -24.82
CA LEU A 110 36.71 -19.51 -23.42
C LEU A 110 36.94 -18.01 -23.19
N LEU A 111 38.03 -17.47 -23.75
CA LEU A 111 38.36 -16.04 -23.65
C LEU A 111 37.33 -15.17 -24.39
N ASP A 112 36.81 -15.60 -25.53
CA ASP A 112 35.74 -14.88 -26.23
C ASP A 112 34.48 -14.79 -25.35
N VAL A 113 34.08 -15.88 -24.69
CA VAL A 113 32.94 -15.87 -23.76
C VAL A 113 33.25 -15.04 -22.50
N GLN A 114 34.50 -15.04 -22.02
CA GLN A 114 34.89 -14.19 -20.90
C GLN A 114 34.68 -12.70 -21.23
N VAL A 115 35.09 -12.25 -22.43
CA VAL A 115 34.86 -10.87 -22.88
C VAL A 115 33.35 -10.58 -22.95
N ALA A 116 32.55 -11.50 -23.49
CA ALA A 116 31.09 -11.35 -23.51
C ALA A 116 30.48 -11.25 -22.10
N LEU A 117 31.02 -11.98 -21.12
CA LEU A 117 30.61 -11.89 -19.71
C LEU A 117 30.98 -10.52 -19.08
N GLU A 118 32.15 -9.98 -19.42
CA GLU A 118 32.57 -8.64 -19.00
C GLU A 118 31.67 -7.56 -19.60
N GLU A 119 31.24 -7.70 -20.86
CA GLU A 119 30.30 -6.80 -21.53
C GLU A 119 28.93 -6.76 -20.85
N VAL A 120 28.44 -7.90 -20.34
CA VAL A 120 27.20 -7.97 -19.54
C VAL A 120 27.44 -7.74 -18.03
N GLY A 121 28.62 -7.24 -17.65
CA GLY A 121 28.92 -6.81 -16.30
C GLY A 121 28.86 -7.91 -15.24
N ILE A 122 29.32 -9.14 -15.57
CA ILE A 122 29.28 -10.32 -14.68
C ILE A 122 29.81 -10.07 -13.26
N GLU A 123 30.75 -9.12 -13.10
CA GLU A 123 31.31 -8.71 -11.81
C GLU A 123 30.26 -8.12 -10.86
N LYS A 124 29.13 -7.61 -11.35
CA LYS A 124 28.08 -7.00 -10.52
C LYS A 124 26.98 -7.95 -10.08
N TRP A 125 26.73 -9.03 -10.82
CA TRP A 125 25.56 -9.90 -10.58
C TRP A 125 25.89 -11.39 -10.47
N GLY A 126 27.09 -11.83 -10.87
CA GLY A 126 27.45 -13.25 -10.94
C GLY A 126 28.76 -13.63 -10.26
N GLN A 127 29.30 -12.80 -9.35
CA GLN A 127 30.64 -12.95 -8.74
C GLN A 127 30.96 -14.38 -8.26
N GLU A 128 30.06 -14.99 -7.49
CA GLU A 128 30.29 -16.33 -6.93
C GLU A 128 30.31 -17.42 -8.02
N ARG A 129 29.41 -17.32 -9.00
CA ARG A 129 29.36 -18.24 -10.13
C ARG A 129 30.55 -18.06 -11.07
N LEU A 130 30.98 -16.82 -11.30
CA LEU A 130 32.19 -16.48 -12.06
C LEU A 130 33.44 -17.05 -11.38
N ALA A 131 33.60 -16.85 -10.07
CA ALA A 131 34.74 -17.38 -9.32
C ALA A 131 34.82 -18.91 -9.39
N SER A 132 33.66 -19.57 -9.29
CA SER A 132 33.57 -21.04 -9.42
C SER A 132 34.01 -21.52 -10.80
N ALA A 133 33.56 -20.86 -11.87
CA ALA A 133 33.94 -21.22 -13.23
C ALA A 133 35.41 -20.86 -13.55
N ALA A 134 35.92 -19.74 -13.03
CA ALA A 134 37.32 -19.35 -13.14
C ALA A 134 38.27 -20.34 -12.44
N ALA A 135 37.83 -20.99 -11.35
CA ALA A 135 38.60 -22.03 -10.70
C ALA A 135 38.84 -23.25 -11.63
N ILE A 136 37.85 -23.61 -12.45
CA ILE A 136 37.97 -24.70 -13.45
C ILE A 136 39.01 -24.32 -14.51
N ALA A 137 38.97 -23.08 -15.01
CA ALA A 137 39.95 -22.57 -15.97
C ALA A 137 41.37 -22.57 -15.37
N SER A 138 41.54 -22.13 -14.12
CA SER A 138 42.83 -22.13 -13.43
C SER A 138 43.42 -23.53 -13.24
N ALA A 139 42.57 -24.55 -13.03
CA ALA A 139 43.00 -25.94 -12.96
C ALA A 139 43.45 -26.46 -14.34
N ALA A 140 42.77 -26.05 -15.42
CA ALA A 140 43.17 -26.35 -16.78
C ALA A 140 44.54 -25.72 -17.13
N ASP A 141 44.80 -24.49 -16.67
CA ASP A 141 46.10 -23.82 -16.86
C ASP A 141 47.26 -24.57 -16.19
N GLU A 142 47.04 -25.15 -15.00
CA GLU A 142 48.03 -25.99 -14.32
C GLU A 142 48.31 -27.26 -15.13
N GLN A 143 47.27 -27.97 -15.56
CA GLN A 143 47.39 -29.17 -16.41
C GLN A 143 48.12 -28.87 -17.72
N TYR A 144 47.82 -27.71 -18.34
CA TYR A 144 48.48 -27.26 -19.55
C TYR A 144 49.98 -27.01 -19.32
N ARG A 145 50.35 -26.38 -18.19
CA ARG A 145 51.76 -26.19 -17.79
C ARG A 145 52.49 -27.52 -17.57
N GLU A 146 51.81 -28.53 -17.04
CA GLU A 146 52.32 -29.89 -16.84
C GLU A 146 52.38 -30.71 -18.15
N ARG A 147 51.95 -30.15 -19.29
CA ARG A 147 51.85 -30.81 -20.62
C ARG A 147 50.79 -31.92 -20.69
N LEU A 148 49.84 -31.93 -19.76
CA LEU A 148 48.67 -32.82 -19.74
C LEU A 148 47.57 -32.25 -20.67
N PHE A 149 47.83 -32.22 -21.97
CA PHE A 149 46.99 -31.48 -22.94
C PHE A 149 45.58 -32.08 -23.12
N VAL A 150 45.40 -33.38 -22.89
CA VAL A 150 44.08 -34.03 -23.00
C VAL A 150 43.19 -33.62 -21.83
N GLU A 151 43.75 -33.66 -20.63
CA GLU A 151 43.11 -33.22 -19.38
C GLU A 151 42.82 -31.72 -19.42
N ALA A 152 43.82 -30.91 -19.80
CA ALA A 152 43.67 -29.47 -19.93
C ALA A 152 42.56 -29.10 -20.92
N ARG A 153 42.50 -29.75 -22.09
CA ARG A 153 41.41 -29.55 -23.07
C ARG A 153 40.05 -29.85 -22.44
N HIS A 154 39.91 -30.96 -21.71
CA HIS A 154 38.65 -31.31 -21.05
C HIS A 154 38.26 -30.29 -19.97
N SER A 155 39.20 -29.84 -19.15
CA SER A 155 38.94 -28.81 -18.13
C SER A 155 38.62 -27.45 -18.75
N TYR A 156 39.26 -27.06 -19.86
CA TYR A 156 38.84 -25.87 -20.62
C TYR A 156 37.44 -26.02 -21.22
N GLU A 157 37.06 -27.19 -21.74
CA GLU A 157 35.70 -27.46 -22.22
C GLU A 157 34.67 -27.31 -21.09
N GLN A 158 34.98 -27.81 -19.89
CA GLN A 158 34.11 -27.65 -18.72
C GLN A 158 34.00 -26.17 -18.28
N ALA A 159 35.10 -25.43 -18.27
CA ALA A 159 35.09 -24.00 -17.97
C ALA A 159 34.27 -23.22 -19.01
N LEU A 160 34.38 -23.59 -20.29
CA LEU A 160 33.63 -22.97 -21.39
C LEU A 160 32.13 -23.17 -21.20
N ILE A 161 31.69 -24.40 -20.87
CA ILE A 161 30.28 -24.70 -20.56
C ILE A 161 29.81 -23.85 -19.37
N ALA A 162 30.62 -23.71 -18.32
CA ALA A 162 30.27 -22.92 -17.15
C ALA A 162 30.16 -21.41 -17.47
N PHE A 163 31.05 -20.87 -18.30
CA PHE A 163 30.99 -19.48 -18.76
C PHE A 163 29.79 -19.23 -19.69
N GLN A 164 29.47 -20.16 -20.60
CA GLN A 164 28.28 -20.08 -21.46
C GLN A 164 26.99 -20.11 -20.63
N ALA A 165 26.91 -20.99 -19.63
CA ALA A 165 25.76 -21.03 -18.73
C ALA A 165 25.59 -19.74 -17.92
N LEU A 166 26.68 -19.02 -17.62
CA LEU A 166 26.61 -17.69 -17.04
C LEU A 166 26.02 -16.69 -18.04
N LEU A 167 26.50 -16.68 -19.29
CA LEU A 167 26.01 -15.76 -20.31
C LEU A 167 24.50 -15.97 -20.58
N ASP A 168 24.08 -17.24 -20.66
CA ASP A 168 22.67 -17.63 -20.84
C ASP A 168 21.78 -17.22 -19.64
N ALA A 169 22.36 -17.02 -18.46
CA ALA A 169 21.65 -16.57 -17.26
C ALA A 169 21.52 -15.04 -17.16
N ALA A 170 22.19 -14.27 -18.02
CA ALA A 170 22.16 -12.81 -17.97
C ALA A 170 20.73 -12.21 -18.12
N PRO A 171 19.85 -12.70 -19.02
CA PRO A 171 18.48 -12.17 -19.13
C PRO A 171 17.64 -12.39 -17.87
N GLU A 172 17.83 -13.51 -17.18
CA GLU A 172 17.13 -13.79 -15.93
C GLU A 172 17.65 -12.91 -14.80
N ALA A 173 18.97 -12.72 -14.70
CA ALA A 173 19.57 -11.79 -13.74
C ALA A 173 19.07 -10.35 -13.96
N LEU A 174 18.95 -9.91 -15.21
CA LEU A 174 18.35 -8.61 -15.54
C LEU A 174 16.90 -8.52 -15.03
N ARG A 175 16.08 -9.54 -15.30
CA ARG A 175 14.68 -9.58 -14.87
C ARG A 175 14.57 -9.48 -13.35
N GLU A 176 15.40 -10.23 -12.61
CA GLU A 176 15.47 -10.18 -11.15
C GLU A 176 15.83 -8.78 -10.63
N GLN A 177 16.79 -8.10 -11.25
CA GLN A 177 17.17 -6.75 -10.85
C GLN A 177 16.09 -5.71 -11.15
N LEU A 178 15.41 -5.82 -12.30
CA LEU A 178 14.27 -4.95 -12.62
C LEU A 178 13.10 -5.19 -11.64
N ASP A 179 12.82 -6.44 -11.28
CA ASP A 179 11.82 -6.79 -10.26
C ASP A 179 12.20 -6.25 -8.87
N SER A 180 13.47 -6.36 -8.50
CA SER A 180 14.00 -5.79 -7.26
C SER A 180 13.81 -4.27 -7.24
N ALA A 181 14.15 -3.57 -8.33
CA ALA A 181 13.96 -2.13 -8.45
C ALA A 181 12.47 -1.72 -8.33
N ARG A 182 11.57 -2.44 -9.01
CA ARG A 182 10.12 -2.23 -8.90
C ARG A 182 9.66 -2.37 -7.45
N GLN A 183 10.04 -3.44 -6.77
CA GLN A 183 9.67 -3.67 -5.37
C GLN A 183 10.23 -2.60 -4.42
N ALA A 184 11.48 -2.19 -4.62
CA ALA A 184 12.11 -1.15 -3.83
C ALA A 184 11.39 0.20 -4.01
N ILE A 185 10.97 0.54 -5.23
CA ILE A 185 10.13 1.72 -5.50
C ILE A 185 8.82 1.63 -4.72
N GLU A 186 8.13 0.50 -4.77
CA GLU A 186 6.87 0.33 -4.03
C GLU A 186 7.03 0.36 -2.49
N LYS A 187 8.24 0.08 -1.98
CA LYS A 187 8.57 0.21 -0.55
C LYS A 187 9.06 1.60 -0.15
N GLY A 188 9.40 2.46 -1.12
CA GLY A 188 10.05 3.76 -0.86
C GLY A 188 11.57 3.65 -0.60
N GLU A 189 12.18 2.51 -0.89
CA GLU A 189 13.59 2.22 -0.67
C GLU A 189 14.44 2.72 -1.86
N ARG A 190 14.64 4.04 -1.93
CA ARG A 190 15.33 4.70 -3.05
C ARG A 190 16.71 4.12 -3.35
N ASP A 191 17.55 3.94 -2.33
CA ASP A 191 18.93 3.48 -2.52
C ASP A 191 18.99 2.02 -3.00
N THR A 192 18.07 1.17 -2.51
CA THR A 192 17.90 -0.21 -2.99
C THR A 192 17.47 -0.22 -4.46
N ALA A 193 16.52 0.63 -4.85
CA ALA A 193 16.07 0.75 -6.23
C ALA A 193 17.22 1.18 -7.16
N TYR A 194 18.01 2.17 -6.75
CA TYR A 194 19.18 2.62 -7.49
C TYR A 194 20.23 1.53 -7.66
N SER A 195 20.55 0.81 -6.59
CA SER A 195 21.53 -0.27 -6.62
C SER A 195 21.10 -1.37 -7.60
N ALA A 196 19.83 -1.78 -7.59
CA ALA A 196 19.30 -2.77 -8.52
C ALA A 196 19.34 -2.27 -9.97
N LEU A 197 18.97 -1.01 -10.22
CA LEU A 197 19.03 -0.40 -11.55
C LEU A 197 20.46 -0.28 -12.09
N ASP A 198 21.45 -0.04 -11.23
CA ASP A 198 22.86 0.06 -11.64
C ASP A 198 23.48 -1.30 -12.00
N ILE A 199 22.94 -2.38 -11.45
CA ILE A 199 23.28 -3.75 -11.86
C ILE A 199 22.57 -4.09 -13.17
N ALA A 200 21.26 -3.83 -13.28
CA ALA A 200 20.49 -4.04 -14.49
C ALA A 200 21.07 -3.28 -15.70
N ALA A 201 21.48 -2.02 -15.50
CA ALA A 201 22.14 -1.21 -16.53
C ALA A 201 23.53 -1.71 -16.94
N ALA A 202 24.20 -2.51 -16.10
CA ALA A 202 25.45 -3.16 -16.48
C ALA A 202 25.23 -4.42 -17.32
N ILE A 203 24.07 -5.07 -17.20
CA ILE A 203 23.70 -6.24 -17.99
C ILE A 203 23.20 -5.80 -19.37
N GLU A 204 22.26 -4.84 -19.41
CA GLU A 204 21.67 -4.33 -20.64
C GLU A 204 21.47 -2.80 -20.57
N PRO A 205 22.48 -1.99 -20.96
CA PRO A 205 22.40 -0.52 -20.89
C PRO A 205 21.27 0.09 -21.74
N GLY A 206 20.82 -0.61 -22.78
CA GLY A 206 19.81 -0.16 -23.73
C GLY A 206 18.36 -0.49 -23.34
N ASN A 207 18.13 -1.09 -22.17
CA ASN A 207 16.79 -1.48 -21.75
C ASN A 207 15.92 -0.25 -21.44
N GLU A 208 14.81 -0.09 -22.18
CA GLU A 208 13.93 1.07 -22.07
C GLU A 208 13.30 1.24 -20.68
N GLU A 209 13.13 0.15 -19.92
CA GLU A 209 12.52 0.17 -18.60
C GLU A 209 13.42 0.86 -17.55
N LEU A 210 14.75 0.85 -17.74
CA LEU A 210 15.70 1.45 -16.81
C LEU A 210 15.44 2.94 -16.61
N ALA A 211 15.20 3.69 -17.68
CA ALA A 211 14.93 5.11 -17.61
C ALA A 211 13.63 5.41 -16.86
N ILE A 212 12.59 4.60 -17.09
CA ILE A 212 11.29 4.73 -16.46
C ILE A 212 11.39 4.46 -14.95
N LEU A 213 12.01 3.35 -14.56
CA LEU A 213 12.17 3.00 -13.15
C LEU A 213 13.09 3.97 -12.41
N ARG A 214 14.14 4.47 -13.06
CA ARG A 214 15.03 5.48 -12.46
C ARG A 214 14.32 6.81 -12.21
N GLN A 215 13.52 7.26 -13.17
CA GLN A 215 12.66 8.43 -12.96
C GLN A 215 11.69 8.22 -11.79
N ARG A 216 11.05 7.04 -11.68
CA ARG A 216 10.18 6.73 -10.55
C ARG A 216 10.93 6.69 -9.21
N ALA A 217 12.13 6.13 -9.17
CA ALA A 217 12.99 6.14 -7.98
C ALA A 217 13.38 7.56 -7.54
N ASP A 218 13.59 8.49 -8.49
CA ASP A 218 13.83 9.89 -8.20
C ASP A 218 12.68 10.60 -7.48
N LEU A 219 11.46 10.26 -7.88
CA LEU A 219 10.23 10.84 -7.33
C LEU A 219 9.97 10.44 -5.88
N LEU A 220 10.55 9.33 -5.41
CA LEU A 220 10.35 8.83 -4.03
C LEU A 220 10.73 9.86 -2.97
N GLY A 221 11.74 10.70 -3.22
CA GLY A 221 12.17 11.71 -2.26
C GLY A 221 11.10 12.77 -1.96
N GLN A 222 10.20 13.03 -2.91
CA GLN A 222 9.07 13.95 -2.73
C GLN A 222 7.80 13.20 -2.33
N LEU A 223 7.59 11.99 -2.86
CA LEU A 223 6.40 11.20 -2.63
C LEU A 223 6.32 10.66 -1.20
N MET A 224 7.39 10.03 -0.71
CA MET A 224 7.36 9.29 0.55
C MET A 224 7.00 10.19 1.76
N PRO A 225 7.53 11.41 1.90
CA PRO A 225 7.13 12.32 2.97
C PRO A 225 5.64 12.69 2.94
N LEU A 226 5.04 12.81 1.75
CA LEU A 226 3.60 13.11 1.63
C LEU A 226 2.76 11.89 2.02
N LEU A 227 3.17 10.69 1.59
CA LEU A 227 2.49 9.45 1.95
C LEU A 227 2.56 9.19 3.47
N GLU A 228 3.71 9.41 4.10
CA GLU A 228 3.87 9.28 5.55
C GLU A 228 3.00 10.27 6.33
N GLN A 229 3.00 11.55 5.91
CA GLN A 229 2.13 12.56 6.52
C GLN A 229 0.64 12.23 6.32
N ALA A 230 0.28 11.63 5.18
CA ALA A 230 -1.09 11.20 4.93
C ALA A 230 -1.51 10.05 5.83
N LEU A 231 -0.62 9.06 6.04
CA LEU A 231 -0.86 7.95 6.96
C LEU A 231 -1.00 8.42 8.41
N GLU A 232 -0.23 9.43 8.82
CA GLU A 232 -0.37 10.04 10.15
C GLU A 232 -1.67 10.87 10.26
N ALA A 233 -2.07 11.59 9.22
CA ALA A 233 -3.36 12.27 9.18
C ALA A 233 -4.52 11.25 9.22
N GLU A 234 -4.39 10.11 8.55
CA GLU A 234 -5.35 9.01 8.61
C GLU A 234 -5.43 8.42 10.03
N SER A 235 -4.29 8.15 10.68
CA SER A 235 -4.24 7.55 12.03
C SER A 235 -4.86 8.46 13.10
N THR A 236 -4.74 9.78 12.92
CA THR A 236 -5.31 10.80 13.81
C THR A 236 -6.77 11.15 13.48
N GLY A 237 -7.33 10.57 12.41
CA GLY A 237 -8.71 10.80 11.97
C GLY A 237 -8.92 12.10 11.18
N ASP A 238 -7.86 12.84 10.85
CA ASP A 238 -7.93 13.98 9.93
C ASP A 238 -7.94 13.51 8.47
N LEU A 239 -9.06 12.86 8.10
CA LEU A 239 -9.24 12.28 6.77
C LEU A 239 -9.26 13.34 5.65
N ALA A 240 -9.63 14.58 5.96
CA ALA A 240 -9.58 15.69 5.00
C ALA A 240 -8.13 16.06 4.64
N LYS A 241 -7.26 16.18 5.64
CA LYS A 241 -5.83 16.40 5.43
C LYS A 241 -5.19 15.20 4.74
N ALA A 242 -5.50 13.97 5.18
CA ALA A 242 -4.99 12.75 4.55
C ALA A 242 -5.33 12.71 3.05
N ASN A 243 -6.60 12.96 2.70
CA ASN A 243 -7.05 13.00 1.31
C ASN A 243 -6.32 14.07 0.48
N THR A 244 -6.08 15.25 1.05
CA THR A 244 -5.36 16.34 0.37
C THR A 244 -3.90 15.95 0.10
N LEU A 245 -3.22 15.34 1.07
CA LEU A 245 -1.84 14.89 0.92
C LEU A 245 -1.70 13.75 -0.11
N LEU A 246 -2.66 12.82 -0.12
CA LEU A 246 -2.68 11.72 -1.10
C LEU A 246 -2.92 12.22 -2.53
N GLN A 247 -3.76 13.25 -2.71
CA GLN A 247 -3.93 13.89 -4.02
C GLN A 247 -2.64 14.59 -4.50
N GLN A 248 -1.89 15.23 -3.59
CA GLN A 248 -0.58 15.80 -3.92
C GLN A 248 0.43 14.71 -4.28
N ALA A 249 0.49 13.62 -3.52
CA ALA A 249 1.34 12.48 -3.81
C ALA A 249 0.98 11.81 -5.15
N ALA A 250 -0.31 11.73 -5.49
CA ALA A 250 -0.79 11.13 -6.74
C ALA A 250 -0.41 11.95 -7.97
N ALA A 251 -0.19 13.27 -7.81
CA ALA A 251 0.34 14.11 -8.87
C ALA A 251 1.84 13.86 -9.13
N ILE A 252 2.57 13.22 -8.20
CA ILE A 252 4.00 12.93 -8.31
C ILE A 252 4.22 11.61 -9.04
N ASP A 253 3.73 10.49 -8.50
CA ASP A 253 3.76 9.18 -9.16
C ASP A 253 2.36 8.53 -9.12
N PRO A 254 1.55 8.72 -10.18
CA PRO A 254 0.23 8.11 -10.28
C PRO A 254 0.26 6.58 -10.40
N LEU A 255 1.41 5.95 -10.62
CA LEU A 255 1.53 4.51 -10.81
C LEU A 255 1.84 3.77 -9.51
N HIS A 256 2.25 4.46 -8.46
CA HIS A 256 2.64 3.86 -7.20
C HIS A 256 1.45 3.14 -6.52
N MET A 257 1.61 1.84 -6.28
CA MET A 257 0.52 0.95 -5.85
C MET A 257 0.12 1.21 -4.39
N ARG A 258 1.10 1.33 -3.49
CA ARG A 258 0.84 1.62 -2.08
C ARG A 258 0.07 2.93 -1.88
N LEU A 259 0.38 3.93 -2.70
CA LEU A 259 -0.33 5.20 -2.73
C LEU A 259 -1.79 5.01 -3.17
N LYS A 260 -2.05 4.30 -4.28
CA LYS A 260 -3.41 4.01 -4.75
C LYS A 260 -4.27 3.31 -3.70
N GLU A 261 -3.71 2.28 -3.06
CA GLU A 261 -4.40 1.52 -2.01
C GLU A 261 -4.75 2.42 -0.81
N THR A 262 -3.82 3.28 -0.40
CA THR A 262 -4.02 4.24 0.69
C THR A 262 -5.07 5.29 0.31
N GLN A 263 -5.01 5.81 -0.91
CA GLN A 263 -5.99 6.78 -1.43
C GLN A 263 -7.41 6.20 -1.43
N GLN A 264 -7.61 5.00 -1.98
CA GLN A 264 -8.93 4.36 -2.02
C GLN A 264 -9.50 4.14 -0.60
N ARG A 265 -8.65 3.71 0.33
CA ARG A 265 -9.04 3.49 1.73
C ARG A 265 -9.47 4.80 2.40
N VAL A 266 -8.66 5.85 2.28
CA VAL A 266 -8.93 7.17 2.88
C VAL A 266 -10.15 7.82 2.24
N GLU A 267 -10.31 7.76 0.92
CA GLU A 267 -11.49 8.30 0.22
C GLU A 267 -12.79 7.64 0.72
N THR A 268 -12.77 6.31 0.90
CA THR A 268 -13.91 5.56 1.44
C THR A 268 -14.24 5.98 2.88
N ALA A 269 -13.22 6.05 3.74
CA ALA A 269 -13.40 6.48 5.12
C ALA A 269 -13.90 7.93 5.21
N PHE A 270 -13.36 8.82 4.38
CA PHE A 270 -13.71 10.23 4.36
C PHE A 270 -15.15 10.45 3.89
N ALA A 271 -15.58 9.73 2.85
CA ALA A 271 -16.97 9.75 2.40
C ALA A 271 -17.93 9.27 3.50
N ALA A 272 -17.57 8.21 4.23
CA ALA A 272 -18.37 7.71 5.36
C ALA A 272 -18.44 8.70 6.53
N GLN A 273 -17.34 9.38 6.86
CA GLN A 273 -17.31 10.44 7.87
C GLN A 273 -18.21 11.60 7.45
N ARG A 274 -18.04 12.12 6.23
CA ARG A 274 -18.85 13.24 5.71
C ARG A 274 -20.33 12.89 5.63
N PHE A 275 -20.66 11.65 5.26
CA PHE A 275 -22.02 11.16 5.29
C PHE A 275 -22.61 11.25 6.71
N SER A 276 -21.89 10.71 7.68
CA SER A 276 -22.33 10.70 9.09
C SER A 276 -22.50 12.11 9.64
N GLU A 277 -21.55 13.00 9.39
CA GLU A 277 -21.63 14.40 9.80
C GLU A 277 -22.84 15.12 9.19
N ALA A 278 -23.08 14.94 7.89
CA ALA A 278 -24.21 15.53 7.19
C ALA A 278 -25.56 14.98 7.72
N MET A 279 -25.64 13.67 7.98
CA MET A 279 -26.82 13.07 8.62
C MET A 279 -27.07 13.67 10.00
N SER A 280 -26.05 13.78 10.86
CA SER A 280 -26.18 14.38 12.20
C SER A 280 -26.62 15.85 12.15
N LYS A 281 -26.05 16.65 11.24
CA LYS A 281 -26.45 18.05 11.01
C LYS A 281 -27.90 18.13 10.52
N GLY A 282 -28.30 17.22 9.62
CA GLY A 282 -29.67 17.11 9.11
C GLY A 282 -30.68 16.84 10.21
N TYR A 283 -30.45 15.83 11.06
CA TYR A 283 -31.33 15.52 12.18
C TYR A 283 -31.38 16.64 13.22
N SER A 284 -30.24 17.29 13.51
CA SER A 284 -30.21 18.46 14.41
C SER A 284 -31.06 19.61 13.86
N ALA A 285 -31.00 19.87 12.56
CA ALA A 285 -31.81 20.89 11.91
C ALA A 285 -33.30 20.51 11.86
N LEU A 286 -33.63 19.24 11.65
CA LEU A 286 -34.99 18.72 11.67
C LEU A 286 -35.61 18.88 13.07
N ALA A 287 -34.88 18.50 14.12
CA ALA A 287 -35.30 18.67 15.51
C ALA A 287 -35.53 20.14 15.89
N ALA A 288 -34.78 21.07 15.27
CA ALA A 288 -34.97 22.51 15.44
C ALA A 288 -36.10 23.11 14.57
N GLY A 289 -36.84 22.29 13.81
CA GLY A 289 -37.87 22.76 12.88
C GLY A 289 -37.33 23.50 11.65
N ASN A 290 -36.02 23.46 11.40
CA ASN A 290 -35.39 24.10 10.25
C ASN A 290 -35.37 23.15 9.04
N PHE A 291 -36.54 22.97 8.43
CA PHE A 291 -36.74 22.01 7.33
C PHE A 291 -35.85 22.28 6.11
N ARG A 292 -35.61 23.57 5.78
CA ARG A 292 -34.73 23.94 4.66
C ARG A 292 -33.29 23.46 4.89
N ARG A 293 -32.75 23.71 6.09
CA ARG A 293 -31.41 23.26 6.44
C ARG A 293 -31.34 21.74 6.53
N ALA A 294 -32.34 21.10 7.16
CA ALA A 294 -32.40 19.63 7.24
C ALA A 294 -32.34 18.98 5.86
N ARG A 295 -33.16 19.45 4.90
CA ARG A 295 -33.15 18.99 3.51
C ARG A 295 -31.78 19.18 2.84
N SER A 296 -31.15 20.32 3.04
CA SER A 296 -29.82 20.62 2.47
C SER A 296 -28.74 19.64 2.98
N GLU A 297 -28.74 19.36 4.29
CA GLU A 297 -27.76 18.46 4.91
C GLU A 297 -28.00 17.00 4.49
N PHE A 298 -29.25 16.52 4.45
CA PHE A 298 -29.55 15.18 3.97
C PHE A 298 -29.26 14.98 2.48
N ASN A 299 -29.46 16.02 1.64
CA ASN A 299 -29.00 15.99 0.25
C ASN A 299 -27.47 15.93 0.15
N THR A 300 -26.75 16.63 1.04
CA THR A 300 -25.29 16.55 1.13
C THR A 300 -24.85 15.13 1.48
N ALA A 301 -25.52 14.47 2.44
CA ALA A 301 -25.29 13.07 2.79
C ALA A 301 -25.56 12.13 1.60
N ALA A 302 -26.69 12.31 0.90
CA ALA A 302 -27.01 11.54 -0.30
C ALA A 302 -25.96 11.70 -1.42
N GLY A 303 -25.34 12.88 -1.52
CA GLY A 303 -24.22 13.13 -2.44
C GLY A 303 -22.93 12.41 -2.05
N GLN A 304 -22.68 12.16 -0.76
CA GLN A 304 -21.52 11.37 -0.31
C GLN A 304 -21.70 9.88 -0.56
N ARG A 305 -22.93 9.38 -0.41
CA ARG A 305 -23.28 7.97 -0.63
C ARG A 305 -24.52 7.84 -1.52
N PRO A 306 -24.34 7.88 -2.84
CA PRO A 306 -25.44 7.70 -3.79
C PRO A 306 -26.19 6.39 -3.53
N GLY A 307 -27.52 6.45 -3.49
CA GLY A 307 -28.37 5.28 -3.22
C GLY A 307 -28.50 4.88 -1.75
N SER A 308 -28.01 5.68 -0.80
CA SER A 308 -28.27 5.46 0.64
C SER A 308 -29.77 5.50 0.94
N LYS A 309 -30.29 4.41 1.50
CA LYS A 309 -31.68 4.33 1.97
C LYS A 309 -31.89 5.23 3.17
N GLU A 310 -30.90 5.35 4.03
CA GLU A 310 -30.93 6.18 5.24
C GLU A 310 -31.13 7.67 4.89
N ALA A 311 -30.37 8.19 3.92
CA ALA A 311 -30.55 9.58 3.46
C ALA A 311 -31.91 9.78 2.77
N ALA A 312 -32.38 8.80 1.99
CA ALA A 312 -33.70 8.86 1.36
C ALA A 312 -34.85 8.87 2.41
N SER A 313 -34.76 8.02 3.43
CA SER A 313 -35.70 8.00 4.55
C SER A 313 -35.70 9.30 5.33
N ALA A 314 -34.52 9.87 5.61
CA ALA A 314 -34.42 11.14 6.32
C ALA A 314 -35.01 12.32 5.52
N LEU A 315 -34.84 12.34 4.19
CA LEU A 315 -35.47 13.33 3.32
C LEU A 315 -37.01 13.20 3.32
N GLN A 316 -37.53 11.98 3.38
CA GLN A 316 -38.96 11.71 3.51
C GLN A 316 -39.48 12.19 4.87
N GLU A 317 -38.74 11.92 5.95
CA GLU A 317 -39.08 12.40 7.30
C GLU A 317 -39.15 13.93 7.37
N VAL A 318 -38.22 14.66 6.72
CA VAL A 318 -38.29 16.12 6.62
C VAL A 318 -39.58 16.57 5.92
N LYS A 319 -39.97 15.89 4.83
CA LYS A 319 -41.19 16.22 4.09
C LYS A 319 -42.44 16.01 4.96
N ASP A 320 -42.49 14.91 5.70
CA ASP A 320 -43.62 14.60 6.57
C ASP A 320 -43.70 15.57 7.75
N ALA A 321 -42.56 15.90 8.36
CA ALA A 321 -42.48 16.88 9.45
C ALA A 321 -42.87 18.30 9.00
N GLU A 322 -42.42 18.74 7.82
CA GLU A 322 -42.78 20.04 7.24
C GLU A 322 -44.29 20.13 6.97
N THR A 323 -44.86 19.04 6.44
CA THR A 323 -46.31 18.93 6.19
C THR A 323 -47.09 19.02 7.49
N GLY A 324 -46.71 18.26 8.51
CA GLY A 324 -47.32 18.31 9.84
C GLY A 324 -47.24 19.70 10.47
N HIS A 325 -46.07 20.35 10.43
CA HIS A 325 -45.89 21.70 10.97
C HIS A 325 -46.78 22.74 10.28
N ARG A 326 -46.91 22.67 8.95
CA ARG A 326 -47.77 23.56 8.18
C ARG A 326 -49.25 23.37 8.55
N LEU A 327 -49.69 22.12 8.73
CA LEU A 327 -51.05 21.80 9.18
C LEU A 327 -51.32 22.35 10.59
N THR A 328 -50.40 22.15 11.55
CA THR A 328 -50.52 22.70 12.91
C THR A 328 -50.57 24.24 12.89
N THR A 329 -49.76 24.88 12.04
CA THR A 329 -49.77 26.34 11.88
C THR A 329 -51.10 26.85 11.34
N LEU A 330 -51.65 26.20 10.31
CA LEU A 330 -52.96 26.54 9.74
C LEU A 330 -54.09 26.31 10.74
N GLN A 331 -54.01 25.24 11.54
CA GLN A 331 -54.96 24.98 12.62
C GLN A 331 -55.00 26.13 13.62
N GLY A 332 -53.83 26.55 14.14
CA GLY A 332 -53.72 27.65 15.09
C GLY A 332 -54.17 28.99 14.50
N ARG A 333 -53.83 29.26 13.23
CA ARG A 333 -54.30 30.45 12.51
C ARG A 333 -55.82 30.46 12.37
N GLY A 334 -56.42 29.36 11.94
CA GLY A 334 -57.87 29.23 11.81
C GLY A 334 -58.59 29.49 13.14
N GLN A 335 -58.13 28.86 14.22
CA GLN A 335 -58.70 29.07 15.57
C GLN A 335 -58.56 30.52 16.05
N THR A 336 -57.42 31.16 15.78
CA THR A 336 -57.20 32.58 16.12
C THR A 336 -58.15 33.47 15.33
N LEU A 337 -58.31 33.24 14.02
CA LEU A 337 -59.21 34.02 13.18
C LEU A 337 -60.68 33.84 13.58
N GLU A 338 -61.09 32.64 13.97
CA GLU A 338 -62.42 32.40 14.57
C GLU A 338 -62.62 33.21 15.85
N SER A 339 -61.61 33.27 16.74
CA SER A 339 -61.68 34.06 17.98
C SER A 339 -61.74 35.57 17.76
N LEU A 340 -61.26 36.04 16.62
CA LEU A 340 -61.30 37.43 16.17
C LEU A 340 -62.53 37.72 15.28
N GLU A 341 -63.48 36.78 15.18
CA GLU A 341 -64.66 36.85 14.31
C GLU A 341 -64.35 37.12 12.82
N SER A 342 -63.11 36.84 12.40
CA SER A 342 -62.64 37.01 11.02
C SER A 342 -62.97 35.77 10.19
N TRP A 343 -64.27 35.48 10.07
CA TRP A 343 -64.79 34.19 9.60
C TRP A 343 -64.35 33.82 8.18
N GLN A 344 -64.34 34.78 7.25
CA GLN A 344 -63.93 34.50 5.87
C GLN A 344 -62.45 34.10 5.77
N GLN A 345 -61.58 34.73 6.56
CA GLN A 345 -60.16 34.35 6.59
C GLN A 345 -59.94 33.00 7.29
N ALA A 346 -60.77 32.67 8.29
CA ALA A 346 -60.75 31.34 8.92
C ALA A 346 -61.13 30.24 7.93
N VAL A 347 -62.15 30.48 7.08
CA VAL A 347 -62.53 29.61 5.96
C VAL A 347 -61.33 29.35 5.05
N GLU A 348 -60.61 30.39 4.65
CA GLU A 348 -59.41 30.27 3.79
C GLU A 348 -58.30 29.45 4.46
N ALA A 349 -58.03 29.68 5.75
CA ALA A 349 -57.01 28.92 6.49
C ALA A 349 -57.33 27.42 6.56
N TYR A 350 -58.60 27.05 6.78
CA TYR A 350 -59.02 25.65 6.77
C TYR A 350 -59.06 25.04 5.37
N GLN A 351 -59.40 25.81 4.33
CA GLN A 351 -59.29 25.36 2.94
C GLN A 351 -57.83 25.04 2.58
N GLN A 352 -56.88 25.92 2.92
CA GLN A 352 -55.46 25.69 2.72
C GLN A 352 -54.95 24.43 3.44
N ALA A 353 -55.51 24.10 4.62
CA ALA A 353 -55.16 22.86 5.31
C ALA A 353 -55.70 21.62 4.57
N LEU A 354 -56.91 21.70 4.00
CA LEU A 354 -57.50 20.61 3.20
C LEU A 354 -56.84 20.44 1.83
N GLU A 355 -56.22 21.48 1.28
CA GLU A 355 -55.36 21.37 0.09
C GLU A 355 -54.10 20.55 0.36
N ILE A 356 -53.57 20.60 1.60
CA ILE A 356 -52.41 19.80 2.02
C ILE A 356 -52.83 18.36 2.29
N ASP A 357 -53.88 18.16 3.10
CA ASP A 357 -54.48 16.86 3.34
C ASP A 357 -55.99 16.99 3.49
N SER A 358 -56.71 16.51 2.49
CA SER A 358 -58.17 16.55 2.45
C SER A 358 -58.87 15.83 3.61
N ASN A 359 -58.17 14.94 4.35
CA ASN A 359 -58.72 14.11 5.41
C ASN A 359 -58.51 14.68 6.82
N VAL A 360 -57.83 15.81 6.99
CA VAL A 360 -57.60 16.37 8.33
C VAL A 360 -58.90 16.87 8.98
N LEU A 361 -59.28 16.23 10.09
CA LEU A 361 -60.57 16.45 10.76
C LEU A 361 -60.75 17.89 11.27
N PHE A 362 -59.69 18.49 11.83
CA PHE A 362 -59.77 19.86 12.36
C PHE A 362 -60.14 20.87 11.27
N ALA A 363 -59.66 20.65 10.04
CA ALA A 363 -59.90 21.56 8.94
C ALA A 363 -61.31 21.36 8.37
N ARG A 364 -61.80 20.12 8.26
CA ARG A 364 -63.19 19.86 7.83
C ARG A 364 -64.22 20.49 8.78
N THR A 365 -64.04 20.23 10.07
CA THR A 365 -64.96 20.73 11.12
C THR A 365 -64.85 22.24 11.30
N GLY A 366 -63.64 22.80 11.30
CA GLY A 366 -63.40 24.23 11.35
C GLY A 366 -63.99 24.95 10.13
N LEU A 367 -63.82 24.38 8.93
CA LEU A 367 -64.37 24.95 7.69
C LEU A 367 -65.90 25.02 7.72
N GLU A 368 -66.57 23.95 8.17
CA GLU A 368 -68.04 23.93 8.28
C GLU A 368 -68.56 25.00 9.24
N ARG A 369 -67.93 25.09 10.43
CA ARG A 369 -68.26 26.09 11.44
C ARG A 369 -68.02 27.51 10.93
N SER A 370 -66.82 27.78 10.40
CA SER A 370 -66.43 29.09 9.90
C SER A 370 -67.27 29.53 8.69
N LYS A 371 -67.62 28.62 7.77
CA LYS A 371 -68.49 28.94 6.62
C LYS A 371 -69.88 29.38 7.04
N THR A 372 -70.46 28.72 8.05
CA THR A 372 -71.78 29.09 8.57
C THR A 372 -71.75 30.49 9.15
N ARG A 373 -70.70 30.82 9.92
CA ARG A 373 -70.53 32.15 10.52
C ARG A 373 -70.20 33.23 9.49
N ALA A 374 -69.36 32.93 8.50
CA ALA A 374 -69.03 33.87 7.42
C ALA A 374 -70.26 34.27 6.62
N ARG A 375 -71.17 33.33 6.32
CA ARG A 375 -72.44 33.65 5.65
C ARG A 375 -73.35 34.55 6.50
N LEU A 376 -73.44 34.28 7.80
CA LEU A 376 -74.22 35.11 8.72
C LEU A 376 -73.64 36.53 8.82
N ASP A 377 -72.31 36.65 8.91
CA ASP A 377 -71.60 37.93 8.95
C ASP A 377 -71.83 38.74 7.66
N GLU A 378 -71.73 38.09 6.49
CA GLU A 378 -72.05 38.70 5.20
C GLU A 378 -73.51 39.18 5.12
N GLN A 379 -74.46 38.39 5.62
CA GLN A 379 -75.88 38.76 5.68
C GLN A 379 -76.12 39.96 6.60
N ILE A 380 -75.46 40.01 7.77
CA ILE A 380 -75.55 41.13 8.71
C ILE A 380 -74.97 42.40 8.07
N LEU A 381 -73.76 42.33 7.52
CA LEU A 381 -73.10 43.47 6.87
C LEU A 381 -73.88 43.99 5.66
N SER A 382 -74.43 43.09 4.83
CA SER A 382 -75.30 43.44 3.71
C SER A 382 -76.53 44.19 4.18
N THR A 383 -77.21 43.69 5.23
CA THR A 383 -78.38 44.36 5.84
C THR A 383 -78.03 45.72 6.42
N LEU A 384 -76.92 45.83 7.16
CA LEU A 384 -76.45 47.08 7.76
C LEU A 384 -76.04 48.12 6.70
N SER A 385 -75.53 47.68 5.55
CA SER A 385 -75.20 48.56 4.42
C SER A 385 -76.43 49.05 3.63
N GLN A 386 -77.62 48.51 3.90
CA GLN A 386 -78.90 48.88 3.30
C GLN A 386 -79.92 49.36 4.36
N PRO A 387 -79.65 50.45 5.10
CA PRO A 387 -80.46 50.86 6.27
C PRO A 387 -81.94 51.16 5.95
N LEU A 388 -82.27 51.52 4.70
CA LEU A 388 -83.65 51.77 4.25
C LEU A 388 -84.51 50.50 4.12
N ARG A 389 -83.93 49.30 4.11
CA ARG A 389 -84.68 48.02 4.06
C ARG A 389 -85.14 47.51 5.43
N LEU A 390 -84.54 48.00 6.51
CA LEU A 390 -84.94 47.64 7.87
C LEU A 390 -86.27 48.28 8.30
N ALA A 391 -86.74 49.30 7.58
CA ALA A 391 -88.04 49.95 7.78
C ALA A 391 -89.16 49.34 6.92
N ASP A 392 -88.84 48.36 6.06
CA ASP A 392 -89.79 47.72 5.16
C ASP A 392 -90.46 46.52 5.87
N GLN A 393 -91.80 46.52 5.93
CA GLN A 393 -92.60 45.66 6.80
C GLN A 393 -92.40 44.15 6.50
N ALA A 394 -91.95 43.81 5.29
CA ALA A 394 -91.67 42.44 4.86
C ALA A 394 -90.39 41.82 5.45
N VAL A 395 -89.43 42.63 5.93
CA VAL A 395 -88.20 42.14 6.57
C VAL A 395 -88.40 41.89 8.07
N ALA A 396 -89.37 42.57 8.70
CA ALA A 396 -89.72 42.37 10.11
C ALA A 396 -90.34 41.00 10.41
N ASP A 397 -91.04 40.39 9.43
CA ASP A 397 -91.68 39.08 9.59
C ASP A 397 -90.70 37.90 9.44
N ASP A 398 -89.56 38.08 8.77
CA ASP A 398 -88.55 37.03 8.53
C ASP A 398 -87.61 36.83 9.74
N GLY A 399 -87.56 37.79 10.68
CA GLY A 399 -86.82 37.69 11.93
C GLY A 399 -87.56 37.00 13.09
N GLN A 400 -88.81 36.55 12.88
CA GLN A 400 -89.66 35.90 13.90
C GLN A 400 -89.81 34.38 13.73
N LYS A 401 -89.07 33.75 12.81
CA LYS A 401 -88.97 32.29 12.68
C LYS A 401 -87.54 31.84 12.87
#